data_AF-A0A1F5PKK9-F1
#
_entry.id   AF-A0A1F5PKK9-F1
#
_cell.length_a   1.000
_cell.length_b   1.000
_cell.length_c   1.000
_cell.angle_alpha   90.00
_cell.angle_beta   90.00
_cell.angle_gamma   90.00
#
_symmetry.space_group_name_H-M   'P 1'
#
loop_
_entity.id
_entity.type
_entity.pdbx_description
1 polymer ?
#
loop_
_entity_poly.entity_id
_entity_poly.type
_entity_poly.pdbx_seq_one_letter_code
_entity_poly.pdbx_strand_id
1 'polypeptide(L)'
;MTILIVDNDRAIRYMLERMLTEIGHQVRVAVSVEAGRQEYAAGSFDWVISDNSCPHLHAGRDWLRQLRRDQPEQKVLLISGRRPADLGDIAFLQKPFTLDALQAKLRAVTQ
;
A
#
# COMPACT_ATOMS: atom_id res chain seq x y z
N MET A 1 5.62 -8.04 10.65
CA MET A 1 4.43 -7.73 9.85
C MET A 1 4.69 -8.14 8.41
N THR A 2 3.66 -8.63 7.74
CA THR A 2 3.66 -8.96 6.32
C THR A 2 2.94 -7.84 5.57
N ILE A 3 3.63 -7.23 4.61
CA ILE A 3 3.17 -6.05 3.87
C ILE A 3 3.09 -6.39 2.39
N LEU A 4 1.93 -6.16 1.78
CA LEU A 4 1.75 -6.23 0.33
C LEU A 4 1.90 -4.85 -0.28
N ILE A 5 2.76 -4.72 -1.29
CA ILE A 5 3.02 -3.49 -2.01
C ILE A 5 2.58 -3.65 -3.46
N VAL A 6 1.76 -2.72 -3.93
CA VAL A 6 1.26 -2.70 -5.31
C VAL A 6 1.60 -1.36 -5.95
N ASP A 7 2.57 -1.37 -6.84
CA ASP A 7 3.02 -0.18 -7.60
C ASP A 7 3.51 -0.67 -8.97
N ASN A 8 3.27 0.06 -10.06
CA ASN A 8 3.73 -0.31 -11.40
C ASN A 8 5.20 0.10 -11.65
N ASP A 9 5.72 1.05 -10.89
CA ASP A 9 7.10 1.51 -10.95
C ASP A 9 8.03 0.52 -10.24
N ARG A 10 8.93 -0.10 -11.02
CA ARG A 10 9.92 -1.06 -10.52
C ARG A 10 10.88 -0.43 -9.51
N ALA A 11 11.29 0.82 -9.72
CA ALA A 11 12.22 1.50 -8.84
C ALA A 11 11.57 1.77 -7.48
N ILE A 12 10.30 2.22 -7.48
CA ILE A 12 9.54 2.44 -6.24
C ILE A 12 9.31 1.12 -5.50
N ARG A 13 8.88 0.05 -6.18
CA ARG A 13 8.72 -1.26 -5.54
C ARG A 13 10.01 -1.75 -4.89
N TYR A 14 11.13 -1.70 -5.61
CA TYR A 14 12.43 -2.14 -5.11
C TYR A 14 12.88 -1.31 -3.91
N MET A 15 12.72 0.02 -3.99
CA MET A 15 13.04 0.93 -2.89
C MET A 15 12.21 0.60 -1.64
N LEU A 16 10.88 0.50 -1.78
CA LEU A 16 9.98 0.21 -0.67
C LEU A 16 10.21 -1.18 -0.06
N GLU A 17 10.42 -2.19 -0.90
CA GLU A 17 10.74 -3.55 -0.47
C GLU A 17 12.00 -3.56 0.38
N ARG A 18 13.10 -2.98 -0.12
CA ARG A 18 14.35 -2.88 0.64
C ARG A 18 14.16 -2.17 1.96
N MET A 19 13.54 -1.00 1.93
CA MET A 19 13.32 -0.16 3.11
C MET A 19 12.52 -0.88 4.21
N LEU A 20 11.46 -1.59 3.83
CA LEU A 20 10.59 -2.29 4.77
C LEU A 20 11.21 -3.61 5.25
N THR A 21 11.97 -4.31 4.40
CA THR A 21 12.70 -5.52 4.80
C THR A 21 13.88 -5.20 5.71
N GLU A 22 14.62 -4.11 5.48
CA GLU A 22 15.73 -3.66 6.33
C GLU A 22 15.28 -3.36 7.77
N ILE A 23 14.00 -3.00 7.97
CA ILE A 23 13.41 -2.74 9.29
C ILE A 23 12.66 -3.96 9.88
N GLY A 24 12.81 -5.14 9.26
CA GLY A 24 12.32 -6.41 9.78
C GLY A 24 10.89 -6.80 9.35
N HIS A 25 10.32 -6.17 8.31
CA HIS A 25 9.04 -6.60 7.75
C HIS A 25 9.22 -7.62 6.61
N GLN A 26 8.27 -8.55 6.50
CA GLN A 26 8.16 -9.40 5.31
C GLN A 26 7.39 -8.63 4.25
N VAL A 27 7.94 -8.56 3.04
CA VAL A 27 7.32 -7.81 1.94
C VAL A 27 6.94 -8.77 0.83
N ARG A 28 5.76 -8.54 0.25
CA ARG A 28 5.34 -9.07 -1.04
C ARG A 28 5.09 -7.90 -1.97
N VAL A 29 5.52 -8.03 -3.22
CA VAL A 29 5.40 -6.98 -4.23
C VAL A 29 4.56 -7.49 -5.39
N ALA A 30 3.67 -6.64 -5.89
CA ALA A 30 2.88 -6.89 -7.07
C ALA A 30 2.97 -5.69 -8.03
N VAL A 31 2.98 -5.99 -9.33
CA VAL A 31 3.17 -4.98 -10.38
C VAL A 31 1.86 -4.32 -10.81
N SER A 32 0.72 -4.90 -10.41
CA SER A 32 -0.62 -4.42 -10.73
C SER A 32 -1.61 -4.82 -9.63
N VAL A 33 -2.79 -4.21 -9.65
CA VAL A 33 -3.87 -4.51 -8.69
C VAL A 33 -4.37 -5.95 -8.83
N GLU A 34 -4.40 -6.49 -10.04
CA GLU A 34 -4.81 -7.86 -10.31
C GLU A 34 -3.83 -8.86 -9.67
N ALA A 35 -2.52 -8.64 -9.87
CA ALA A 35 -1.48 -9.43 -9.20
C ALA A 35 -1.56 -9.26 -7.67
N GLY A 36 -1.80 -8.04 -7.20
CA GLY A 36 -2.01 -7.77 -5.77
C GLY A 36 -3.21 -8.52 -5.18
N ARG A 37 -4.32 -8.63 -5.92
CA ARG A 37 -5.49 -9.42 -5.51
C ARG A 37 -5.19 -10.90 -5.41
N GLN A 38 -4.40 -11.44 -6.34
CA GLN A 38 -3.98 -12.84 -6.30
C GLN A 38 -3.10 -13.13 -5.07
N GLU A 39 -2.11 -12.26 -4.81
CA GLU A 39 -1.27 -12.34 -3.61
C GLU A 39 -2.11 -12.23 -2.34
N TYR A 40 -3.01 -11.25 -2.27
CA TYR A 40 -3.92 -11.03 -1.14
C TYR A 40 -4.82 -12.24 -0.86
N ALA A 41 -5.35 -12.87 -1.91
CA ALA A 41 -6.18 -14.07 -1.77
C ALA A 41 -5.38 -15.32 -1.33
N ALA A 42 -4.09 -15.37 -1.67
CA ALA A 42 -3.22 -16.50 -1.34
C ALA A 42 -2.61 -16.42 0.07
N GLY A 43 -2.76 -15.29 0.77
CA GLY A 43 -2.10 -15.06 2.06
C GLY A 43 -2.85 -14.11 2.98
N SER A 44 -2.17 -13.68 4.04
CA SER A 44 -2.69 -12.68 4.98
C SER A 44 -1.66 -11.58 5.16
N PHE A 45 -2.14 -10.33 5.17
CA PHE A 45 -1.29 -9.15 5.19
C PHE A 45 -1.73 -8.18 6.27
N ASP A 46 -0.79 -7.74 7.10
CA ASP A 46 -1.03 -6.70 8.09
C ASP A 46 -1.31 -5.36 7.40
N TRP A 47 -0.68 -5.12 6.24
CA TRP A 47 -0.80 -3.89 5.47
C TRP A 47 -0.90 -4.18 3.99
N VAL A 48 -1.80 -3.45 3.32
CA VAL A 48 -1.82 -3.34 1.86
C VAL A 48 -1.51 -1.90 1.47
N ILE A 49 -0.38 -1.73 0.80
CA ILE A 49 0.10 -0.45 0.29
C ILE A 49 -0.12 -0.46 -1.23
N SER A 50 -0.85 0.53 -1.75
CA SER A 50 -1.07 0.65 -3.18
C SER A 50 -0.75 2.05 -3.67
N ASP A 51 -0.20 2.13 -4.87
CA ASP A 51 -0.01 3.38 -5.58
C ASP A 51 -1.22 3.73 -6.47
N ASN A 52 -1.51 5.02 -6.58
CA ASN A 52 -2.62 5.50 -7.41
C ASN A 52 -2.23 5.68 -8.91
N SER A 53 -0.95 5.58 -9.27
CA SER A 53 -0.45 5.81 -10.64
C SER A 53 -0.42 4.54 -11.51
N CYS A 54 -1.03 3.44 -11.06
CA CYS A 54 -1.26 2.28 -11.91
C CYS A 54 -1.97 2.66 -13.23
N PRO A 55 -1.62 2.04 -14.37
CA PRO A 55 -2.07 2.44 -15.72
C PRO A 55 -3.59 2.28 -15.98
N HIS A 56 -4.34 1.88 -14.96
CA HIS A 56 -5.79 1.98 -14.90
C HIS A 56 -6.14 2.94 -13.77
N LEU A 57 -6.39 4.20 -14.15
CA LEU A 57 -6.83 5.28 -13.25
C LEU A 57 -7.88 4.73 -12.27
N HIS A 58 -7.61 4.91 -10.96
CA HIS A 58 -8.47 4.53 -9.82
C HIS A 58 -8.43 3.07 -9.34
N ALA A 59 -7.77 2.13 -10.03
CA ALA A 59 -7.78 0.72 -9.62
C ALA A 59 -7.22 0.47 -8.21
N GLY A 60 -6.11 1.13 -7.84
CA GLY A 60 -5.46 0.95 -6.54
C GLY A 60 -6.33 1.45 -5.39
N ARG A 61 -6.75 2.72 -5.45
CA ARG A 61 -7.63 3.34 -4.45
C ARG A 61 -8.97 2.61 -4.30
N ASP A 62 -9.61 2.25 -5.42
CA ASP A 62 -10.91 1.59 -5.38
C ASP A 62 -10.80 0.17 -4.79
N TRP A 63 -9.67 -0.51 -5.03
CA TRP A 63 -9.36 -1.77 -4.37
C TRP A 63 -9.10 -1.58 -2.86
N LEU A 64 -8.33 -0.58 -2.43
CA LEU A 64 -8.14 -0.31 -0.99
C LEU A 64 -9.47 -0.02 -0.27
N ARG A 65 -10.39 0.70 -0.93
CA ARG A 65 -11.76 0.92 -0.40
C ARG A 65 -12.57 -0.37 -0.34
N GLN A 66 -12.39 -1.25 -1.31
CA GLN A 66 -13.04 -2.56 -1.29
C GLN A 66 -12.51 -3.39 -0.13
N LEU A 67 -11.19 -3.46 0.05
CA LEU A 67 -10.57 -4.20 1.16
C LEU A 67 -11.08 -3.73 2.52
N ARG A 68 -11.20 -2.41 2.74
CA ARG A 68 -11.78 -1.88 3.98
C ARG A 68 -13.27 -2.16 4.14
N ARG A 69 -14.04 -2.22 3.06
CA ARG A 69 -15.47 -2.58 3.12
C ARG A 69 -15.65 -4.05 3.46
N ASP A 70 -14.85 -4.91 2.85
CA ASP A 70 -14.92 -6.36 3.05
C ASP A 70 -14.32 -6.76 4.41
N GLN A 71 -13.30 -6.02 4.87
CA GLN A 71 -12.60 -6.25 6.13
C GLN A 71 -12.18 -4.90 6.78
N PRO A 72 -13.02 -4.33 7.66
CA PRO A 72 -12.79 -3.00 8.26
C PRO A 72 -11.45 -2.85 9.00
N GLU A 73 -10.98 -3.94 9.62
CA GLU A 73 -9.69 -4.00 10.34
C GLU A 73 -8.48 -3.99 9.41
N GLN A 74 -8.64 -4.29 8.11
CA GLN A 74 -7.52 -4.34 7.18
C GLN A 74 -6.87 -2.96 7.07
N LYS A 75 -5.58 -2.88 7.40
CA LYS A 75 -4.82 -1.63 7.29
C LYS A 75 -4.42 -1.43 5.83
N VAL A 76 -4.72 -0.24 5.33
CA VAL A 76 -4.48 0.15 3.94
C VAL A 76 -3.79 1.50 3.89
N LEU A 77 -2.83 1.65 2.97
CA LEU A 77 -2.11 2.88 2.72
C LEU A 77 -2.12 3.20 1.23
N LEU A 78 -2.62 4.38 0.87
CA LEU A 78 -2.46 4.93 -0.47
C LEU A 78 -1.19 5.77 -0.53
N ILE A 79 -0.32 5.46 -1.48
CA ILE A 79 0.82 6.30 -1.85
C ILE A 79 0.48 6.98 -3.19
N SER A 80 0.69 8.30 -3.29
CA SER A 80 0.45 9.04 -4.55
C SER A 80 1.12 10.42 -4.52
N GLY A 81 1.41 11.01 -5.68
CA GLY A 81 1.91 12.39 -5.77
C GLY A 81 0.90 13.45 -5.32
N ARG A 82 -0.40 13.14 -5.37
CA ARG A 82 -1.48 14.03 -4.91
C ARG A 82 -2.52 13.24 -4.12
N ARG A 83 -3.03 13.84 -3.05
CA ARG A 83 -4.14 13.29 -2.25
C ARG A 83 -5.44 13.36 -3.06
N PRO A 84 -6.14 12.22 -3.28
CA PRO A 84 -7.48 12.23 -3.85
C PRO A 84 -8.48 12.91 -2.90
N ALA A 85 -9.41 13.69 -3.44
CA ALA A 85 -10.43 14.40 -2.64
C ALA A 85 -11.37 13.44 -1.89
N ASP A 86 -11.59 12.25 -2.44
CA ASP A 86 -12.57 11.25 -2.00
C ASP A 86 -11.92 10.10 -1.21
N LEU A 87 -10.72 10.27 -0.66
CA LEU A 87 -9.94 9.18 -0.07
C LEU A 87 -10.62 8.48 1.13
N GLY A 88 -11.51 9.15 1.85
CA GLY A 88 -12.16 8.63 3.06
C GLY A 88 -11.13 8.30 4.16
N ASP A 89 -11.37 7.19 4.88
CA ASP A 89 -10.56 6.74 6.02
C ASP A 89 -9.32 5.92 5.63
N ILE A 90 -8.92 5.98 4.37
CA ILE A 90 -7.69 5.34 3.88
C ILE A 90 -6.50 6.20 4.29
N ALA A 91 -5.49 5.59 4.91
CA ALA A 91 -4.26 6.29 5.23
C ALA A 91 -3.56 6.76 3.95
N PHE A 92 -2.92 7.93 4.01
CA PHE A 92 -2.29 8.56 2.87
C PHE A 92 -0.82 8.90 3.14
N LEU A 93 0.02 8.66 2.14
CA LEU A 93 1.40 9.15 2.10
C LEU A 93 1.68 9.80 0.74
N GLN A 94 2.11 11.05 0.75
CA GLN A 94 2.39 11.81 -0.46
C GLN A 94 3.79 11.51 -1.00
N LYS A 95 3.93 11.31 -2.31
CA LYS A 95 5.23 11.30 -3.01
C LYS A 95 5.72 12.75 -3.24
N PRO A 96 7.02 13.06 -3.06
CA PRO A 96 8.08 12.21 -2.50
C PRO A 96 7.96 12.08 -0.97
N PHE A 97 8.39 10.93 -0.43
CA PHE A 97 8.39 10.64 1.01
C PHE A 97 9.72 10.07 1.48
N THR A 98 9.97 10.13 2.79
CA THR A 98 11.14 9.52 3.46
C THR A 98 10.77 8.20 4.14
N LEU A 99 11.78 7.40 4.51
CA LEU A 99 11.60 6.20 5.33
C LEU A 99 10.84 6.52 6.62
N ASP A 100 11.26 7.57 7.32
CA ASP A 100 10.67 7.97 8.60
C ASP A 100 9.19 8.33 8.45
N ALA A 101 8.82 9.01 7.36
CA ALA A 101 7.42 9.35 7.08
C ALA A 101 6.56 8.10 6.83
N LEU A 102 7.10 7.11 6.09
CA LEU A 102 6.44 5.83 5.88
C LEU A 102 6.27 5.07 7.20
N GLN A 103 7.33 4.96 8.00
CA GLN A 103 7.28 4.29 9.30
C GLN A 103 6.32 4.97 10.27
N ALA A 104 6.31 6.30 10.33
CA ALA A 104 5.39 7.05 11.15
C ALA A 104 3.93 6.73 10.78
N LYS A 105 3.63 6.59 9.47
CA LYS A 105 2.29 6.17 9.02
C LYS A 105 1.94 4.73 9.38
N LEU A 106 2.88 3.80 9.23
CA LEU A 106 2.64 2.40 9.60
C LEU A 106 2.43 2.25 11.12
N ARG A 107 3.12 3.05 11.93
CA ARG A 107 2.95 3.05 13.40
C ARG A 107 1.65 3.72 13.83
N ALA A 108 1.27 4.85 13.22
CA ALA A 108 0.09 5.62 13.61
C ALA A 108 -1.24 4.88 13.45
N VAL A 109 -1.32 3.92 12.52
CA VAL A 109 -2.54 3.11 12.27
C VAL A 109 -2.47 1.76 13.01
N THR A 110 -1.43 1.53 13.81
CA THR A 110 -1.25 0.30 14.60
C THR A 110 -1.67 0.47 16.07
N GLN A 111 -2.26 1.61 16.45
CA GLN A 111 -2.90 1.84 17.75
C GLN A 111 -4.41 1.89 17.64
#